data_AF-A0A9X2EJ02-F1
#
_entry.id   AF-A0A9X2EJ02-F1
#
_cell.length_a   1.000
_cell.length_b   1.000
_cell.length_c   1.000
_cell.angle_alpha   90.00
_cell.angle_beta   90.00
_cell.angle_gamma   90.00
#
_symmetry.space_group_name_H-M   'P 1'
#
loop_
_entity.id
_entity.type
_entity.pdbx_description
1 polymer ?
#
loop_
_entity_poly.entity_id
_entity_poly.type
_entity_poly.pdbx_seq_one_letter_code
_entity_poly.pdbx_strand_id
1 'polypeptide(L)'
;MNSVSPAHPCSRDISASRHVTDLEQKAAESVLAPLADYVMAVGMEKDLGSYSKDEIIGLVDTVLESYHCTLQELYKDEVPF
;
A
#
# COMPACT_ATOMS: atom_id res chain seq x y z
N MET A 1 35.70 21.31 -24.50
CA MET A 1 34.27 21.06 -24.76
C MET A 1 33.68 20.56 -23.45
N ASN A 2 33.11 21.47 -22.66
CA ASN A 2 32.54 21.13 -21.35
C ASN A 2 31.08 20.74 -21.55
N SER A 3 30.79 19.45 -21.42
CA SER A 3 29.43 18.92 -21.45
C SER A 3 28.76 19.17 -20.10
N VAL A 4 28.07 20.30 -19.95
CA VAL A 4 27.14 20.50 -18.84
C VAL A 4 25.86 19.73 -19.20
N SER A 5 25.64 18.60 -18.55
CA SER A 5 24.37 17.89 -18.60
C SER A 5 23.30 18.70 -17.85
N PRO A 6 22.07 18.82 -18.37
CA PRO A 6 20.99 19.53 -17.69
C PRO A 6 20.53 18.75 -16.46
N ALA A 7 20.32 19.46 -15.36
CA ALA A 7 19.77 18.89 -14.13
C ALA A 7 18.37 18.30 -14.41
N HIS A 8 18.18 17.02 -14.04
CA HIS A 8 16.86 16.38 -14.05
C HIS A 8 15.95 17.07 -13.01
N PRO A 9 14.82 17.69 -13.40
CA PRO A 9 13.86 18.24 -12.45
C PRO A 9 12.88 17.13 -12.05
N CYS A 10 13.36 16.09 -11.38
CA CYS A 10 12.47 15.09 -10.78
C CYS A 10 13.15 14.28 -9.66
N SER A 11 13.95 14.92 -8.81
CA SER A 11 14.08 14.45 -7.43
C SER A 11 13.04 15.17 -6.60
N ARG A 12 11.78 14.75 -6.74
CA ARG A 12 10.79 15.06 -5.71
C ARG A 12 11.17 14.18 -4.53
N ASP A 13 11.82 14.78 -3.54
CA ASP A 13 12.03 14.19 -2.22
C ASP A 13 10.63 13.87 -1.65
N ILE A 14 10.17 12.63 -1.83
CA ILE A 14 8.92 12.13 -1.20
C ILE A 14 9.16 11.89 0.30
N SER A 15 10.38 12.11 0.79
CA SER A 15 10.79 12.15 2.19
C SER A 15 10.18 13.32 2.99
N ALA A 16 9.09 13.94 2.52
CA ALA A 16 8.21 14.70 3.38
C ALA A 16 7.62 13.73 4.41
N SER A 17 8.35 13.61 5.52
CA SER A 17 8.17 12.73 6.66
C SER A 17 6.70 12.70 7.10
N ARG A 18 5.94 11.77 6.53
CA ARG A 18 4.68 11.34 7.12
C ARG A 18 5.11 10.51 8.33
N HIS A 19 5.01 11.08 9.52
CA HIS A 19 5.13 10.31 10.75
C HIS A 19 3.97 9.30 10.75
N VAL A 20 4.23 8.12 10.20
CA VAL A 20 3.32 6.97 10.32
C VAL A 20 3.42 6.52 11.76
N THR A 21 2.29 6.49 12.47
CA THR A 21 2.25 5.96 13.83
C THR A 21 2.56 4.46 13.81
N ASP A 22 3.04 3.91 14.93
CA ASP A 22 3.32 2.46 15.02
C ASP A 22 2.06 1.61 14.72
N LEU A 23 0.87 2.12 15.06
CA LEU A 23 -0.41 1.49 14.75
C LEU A 23 -0.72 1.51 13.25
N GLU A 24 -0.50 2.65 12.58
CA GLU A 24 -0.66 2.76 11.12
C GLU A 24 0.36 1.91 10.37
N GLN A 25 1.59 1.77 10.87
CA GLN A 25 2.62 0.92 10.29
C GLN A 25 2.22 -0.56 10.41
N LYS A 26 1.75 -0.99 11.58
CA LYS A 26 1.27 -2.35 11.82
C LYS A 26 0.05 -2.70 10.95
N ALA A 27 -0.87 -1.75 10.76
CA ALA A 27 -1.98 -1.91 9.85
C ALA A 27 -1.54 -1.94 8.37
N ALA A 28 -0.50 -1.20 7.98
CA ALA A 28 0.04 -1.30 6.63
C ALA A 28 0.68 -2.68 6.37
N GLU A 29 1.37 -3.25 7.36
CA GLU A 29 1.98 -4.58 7.26
C GLU A 29 0.95 -5.71 7.21
N SER A 30 -0.19 -5.58 7.90
CA SER A 30 -1.24 -6.61 7.91
C SER A 30 -1.93 -6.81 6.55
N VAL A 31 -1.83 -5.83 5.66
CA VAL A 31 -2.35 -5.90 4.29
C VAL A 31 -1.60 -6.92 3.44
N LEU A 32 -0.32 -7.18 3.72
CA LEU A 32 0.56 -7.93 2.82
C LEU A 32 0.10 -9.37 2.59
N ALA A 33 -0.37 -10.06 3.64
CA ALA A 33 -0.82 -11.45 3.52
C ALA A 33 -2.14 -11.58 2.74
N PRO A 34 -3.24 -10.87 3.09
CA PRO A 34 -4.47 -10.91 2.31
C PRO A 34 -4.29 -10.48 0.85
N LEU A 35 -3.43 -9.49 0.61
CA LEU A 35 -3.11 -9.05 -0.75
C LEU A 35 -2.38 -10.16 -1.54
N ALA A 36 -1.42 -10.85 -0.92
CA ALA A 36 -0.74 -11.99 -1.54
C ALA A 36 -1.73 -13.11 -1.88
N ASP A 37 -2.63 -13.44 -0.96
CA ASP A 37 -3.67 -14.46 -1.18
C ASP A 37 -4.60 -14.08 -2.35
N TYR A 38 -5.00 -12.81 -2.42
CA TYR A 38 -5.83 -12.31 -3.53
C TYR A 38 -5.10 -12.44 -4.88
N VAL A 39 -3.83 -12.01 -4.94
CA VAL A 39 -3.02 -12.10 -6.17
C VAL A 39 -2.80 -13.56 -6.59
N MET A 40 -2.55 -14.47 -5.64
CA MET A 40 -2.44 -15.90 -5.94
C MET A 40 -3.73 -16.47 -6.52
N ALA A 41 -4.90 -16.07 -6.01
CA ALA A 41 -6.20 -16.54 -6.50
C ALA A 41 -6.56 -15.98 -7.88
N VAL A 42 -6.20 -14.73 -8.18
CA VAL A 42 -6.57 -14.05 -9.44
C VAL A 42 -5.60 -14.36 -10.58
N GLY A 43 -4.31 -14.52 -10.27
CA GLY A 43 -3.28 -14.86 -11.25
C GLY A 43 -1.97 -14.14 -10.97
N MET A 44 -1.09 -14.81 -10.23
CA MET A 44 0.26 -14.30 -9.88
C MET A 44 1.10 -13.95 -11.11
N GLU A 45 0.88 -14.66 -12.22
CA GLU A 45 1.59 -14.47 -13.49
C GLU A 45 1.00 -13.36 -14.38
N LYS A 46 -0.10 -12.72 -13.95
CA LYS A 46 -0.69 -11.60 -14.70
C LYS A 46 0.11 -10.34 -14.43
N ASP A 47 0.53 -9.68 -15.50
CA ASP A 47 0.95 -8.27 -15.43
C ASP A 47 -0.23 -7.40 -14.97
N LEU A 48 0.05 -6.32 -14.25
CA LEU A 48 -0.97 -5.41 -13.73
C LEU A 48 -1.92 -4.86 -14.82
N GLY A 49 -1.42 -4.66 -16.05
CA GLY A 49 -2.23 -4.20 -17.18
C GLY A 49 -3.22 -5.24 -17.73
N SER A 50 -3.08 -6.51 -17.32
CA SER A 50 -3.97 -7.61 -17.71
C SER A 50 -5.12 -7.83 -16.72
N TYR A 51 -5.16 -7.05 -15.63
CA TYR A 51 -6.25 -7.09 -14.67
C TYR A 51 -7.46 -6.38 -15.27
N SER A 52 -8.61 -7.04 -15.19
CA SER A 52 -9.91 -6.42 -15.42
C SER A 52 -10.20 -5.39 -14.33
N LYS A 53 -11.17 -4.51 -14.61
CA LYS A 53 -11.63 -3.52 -13.64
C LYS A 53 -12.08 -4.16 -12.32
N ASP A 54 -12.78 -5.29 -12.39
CA ASP A 54 -13.31 -5.97 -11.20
C ASP A 54 -12.19 -6.58 -10.37
N GLU A 55 -11.14 -7.09 -11.00
CA GLU A 55 -9.95 -7.60 -10.30
C GLU A 55 -9.15 -6.45 -9.65
N ILE A 56 -9.05 -5.28 -10.30
CA ILE A 56 -8.43 -4.09 -9.69
C ILE A 56 -9.25 -3.60 -8.48
N ILE A 57 -10.58 -3.58 -8.60
CA ILE A 57 -11.44 -3.21 -7.47
C ILE A 57 -11.23 -4.18 -6.31
N GLY A 58 -11.17 -5.49 -6.56
CA GLY A 58 -10.92 -6.47 -5.50
C GLY A 58 -9.54 -6.34 -4.85
N LEU A 59 -8.49 -5.96 -5.59
CA LEU A 59 -7.18 -5.62 -4.99
C LEU A 59 -7.31 -4.44 -4.01
N VAL A 60 -7.97 -3.36 -4.44
CA VAL A 60 -8.15 -2.16 -3.62
C VAL A 60 -9.00 -2.47 -2.39
N ASP A 61 -10.08 -3.23 -2.56
CA ASP A 61 -10.96 -3.62 -1.46
C ASP A 61 -10.22 -4.48 -0.43
N THR A 62 -9.42 -5.45 -0.88
CA THR A 62 -8.60 -6.31 0.01
C THR A 62 -7.63 -5.46 0.85
N VAL A 63 -7.00 -4.45 0.24
CA VAL A 63 -6.09 -3.53 0.94
C VAL A 63 -6.83 -2.70 1.97
N LEU A 64 -7.93 -2.06 1.57
CA LEU A 64 -8.69 -1.16 2.45
C LEU A 64 -9.34 -1.92 3.61
N GLU A 65 -9.89 -3.10 3.35
CA GLU A 65 -10.54 -3.92 4.37
C GLU A 65 -9.53 -4.41 5.41
N SER A 66 -8.41 -5.00 4.99
CA SER A 66 -7.39 -5.48 5.94
C SER A 66 -6.80 -4.35 6.78
N TYR A 67 -6.50 -3.22 6.13
CA TYR A 67 -5.96 -2.03 6.81
C TYR A 67 -6.94 -1.48 7.85
N HIS A 68 -8.19 -1.23 7.47
CA HIS A 68 -9.19 -0.67 8.38
C HIS A 68 -9.59 -1.64 9.50
N CYS A 69 -9.76 -2.93 9.20
CA CYS A 69 -10.03 -3.93 10.23
C CYS A 69 -8.89 -3.98 11.25
N THR A 70 -7.63 -3.99 10.79
CA THR A 70 -6.48 -4.00 11.70
C THR A 70 -6.40 -2.74 12.53
N LEU A 71 -6.57 -1.55 11.94
CA LEU A 71 -6.61 -0.30 12.70
C LEU A 71 -7.73 -0.32 13.74
N GLN A 72 -8.93 -0.74 13.36
CA GLN A 72 -10.06 -0.82 14.28
C GLN A 72 -9.75 -1.73 15.47
N GLU A 73 -9.13 -2.89 15.26
CA GLU A 73 -8.71 -3.75 16.37
C GLU A 73 -7.63 -3.09 17.23
N LEU A 74 -6.61 -2.48 16.63
CA LEU A 74 -5.53 -1.83 17.36
C LEU A 74 -5.99 -0.63 18.21
N TYR A 75 -6.97 0.14 17.73
CA TYR A 75 -7.52 1.27 18.47
C TYR A 75 -8.52 0.87 19.56
N LYS A 76 -9.14 -0.31 19.49
CA LYS A 76 -9.97 -0.83 20.59
C LYS A 76 -9.15 -1.07 21.85
N ASP A 77 -7.88 -1.42 21.70
CA ASP A 77 -6.97 -1.64 22.83
C ASP A 77 -6.48 -0.32 23.46
N GLU A 78 -6.52 0.79 22.74
CA GLU A 78 -6.09 2.12 23.19
C GLU A 78 -7.20 2.94 23.89
N VAL A 79 -8.47 2.66 23.58
CA VAL A 79 -9.62 3.38 24.13
C VAL A 79 -10.42 2.46 25.05
N PRO A 80 -10.19 2.49 26.39
CA PRO A 80 -11.03 1.78 27.33
C PRO A 80 -12.38 2.49 27.40
N PHE A 81 -13.42 1.86 26.87
CA PHE A 81 -14.80 2.25 27.14
C PHE A 81 -15.22 1.84 28.56
#